data_AF-A0A822FUM2-F1
#
_entry.id   AF-A0A822FUM2-F1
#
_cell.length_a   1.000
_cell.length_b   1.000
_cell.length_c   1.000
_cell.angle_alpha   90.00
_cell.angle_beta   90.00
_cell.angle_gamma   90.00
#
_symmetry.space_group_name_H-M   'P 1'
#
loop_
_entity.id
_entity.type
_entity.pdbx_description
1 polymer ?
#
loop_
_entity_poly.entity_id
_entity_poly.type
_entity_poly.pdbx_seq_one_letter_code
_entity_poly.pdbx_strand_id
1 'polypeptide(L)'
;STVIRPLFHEYLTDKNTLDIFLQFLVGQNIMLAPVTDGGARQVQAYIPSSDWYDYYTGVRMSPEKQFITLDAPLNLIPIFLRGGAIIPTQEPANNTKYSR
;
A
#
# COMPACT_ATOMS: atom_id res chain seq x y z
N SER A 1 9.57 -15.97 5.63
CA SER A 1 8.76 -14.74 5.48
C SER A 1 8.90 -14.24 4.05
N THR A 2 7.83 -13.70 3.43
CA THR A 2 7.88 -13.14 2.07
C THR A 2 8.17 -11.63 2.09
N VAL A 3 8.84 -11.12 1.04
CA VAL A 3 9.13 -9.69 0.85
C VAL A 3 7.99 -9.02 0.09
N ILE A 4 7.76 -9.39 -1.17
CA ILE A 4 6.53 -9.06 -1.88
C ILE A 4 5.46 -10.05 -1.43
N ARG A 5 4.32 -9.53 -0.95
CA ARG A 5 3.31 -10.33 -0.27
C ARG A 5 1.92 -9.99 -0.79
N PRO A 6 1.12 -10.99 -1.23
CA PRO A 6 -0.27 -10.75 -1.58
C PRO A 6 -1.10 -10.51 -0.30
N LEU A 7 -2.22 -9.79 -0.42
CA LEU A 7 -3.03 -9.40 0.74
C LEU A 7 -3.55 -10.62 1.53
N PHE A 8 -3.95 -11.70 0.85
CA PHE A 8 -4.51 -12.88 1.52
C PHE A 8 -3.52 -13.56 2.50
N HIS A 9 -2.21 -13.33 2.40
CA HIS A 9 -1.26 -13.81 3.40
C HIS A 9 -1.47 -13.17 4.78
N GLU A 10 -1.92 -11.91 4.83
CA GLU A 10 -2.19 -11.17 6.06
C GLU A 10 -3.66 -11.27 6.49
N TYR A 11 -4.55 -11.51 5.53
CA TYR A 11 -6.00 -11.44 5.72
C TYR A 11 -6.70 -12.73 5.28
N LEU A 12 -6.24 -13.88 5.79
CA LEU A 12 -6.71 -15.22 5.40
C LEU A 12 -8.23 -15.44 5.53
N THR A 13 -8.87 -14.75 6.47
CA THR A 13 -10.33 -14.85 6.69
C THR A 13 -11.14 -13.90 5.81
N ASP A 14 -10.47 -12.98 5.10
CA ASP A 14 -11.10 -12.02 4.20
C ASP A 14 -11.05 -12.55 2.77
N LYS A 15 -12.15 -13.17 2.34
CA LYS A 15 -12.28 -13.76 1.00
C LYS A 15 -12.08 -12.76 -0.14
N ASN A 16 -12.34 -11.47 0.10
CA ASN A 16 -12.12 -10.43 -0.91
C ASN A 16 -10.65 -10.33 -1.31
N THR A 17 -9.73 -10.74 -0.44
CA THR A 17 -8.28 -10.64 -0.71
C THR A 17 -7.71 -11.76 -1.58
N LEU A 18 -8.48 -12.81 -1.86
CA LEU A 18 -8.03 -13.97 -2.64
C LEU A 18 -7.81 -13.62 -4.12
N ASP A 19 -8.69 -12.80 -4.68
CA ASP A 19 -8.69 -12.44 -6.11
C ASP A 19 -8.01 -11.08 -6.38
N ILE A 20 -7.30 -10.54 -5.39
CA ILE A 20 -6.60 -9.26 -5.53
C ILE A 20 -5.16 -9.48 -6.01
N PHE A 21 -4.88 -9.00 -7.21
CA PHE A 21 -3.56 -9.10 -7.85
C PHE A 21 -2.99 -7.75 -8.33
N LEU A 22 -3.77 -6.66 -8.27
CA LEU A 22 -3.34 -5.32 -8.71
C LEU A 22 -2.78 -4.44 -7.59
N GLN A 23 -2.87 -4.88 -6.34
CA GLN A 23 -2.23 -4.27 -5.18
C GLN A 23 -1.53 -5.34 -4.36
N PHE A 24 -0.48 -4.96 -3.63
CA PHE A 24 0.33 -5.89 -2.87
C PHE A 24 0.98 -5.22 -1.66
N LEU A 25 1.57 -6.04 -0.79
CA LEU A 25 2.32 -5.60 0.37
C LEU A 25 3.84 -5.76 0.16
N VAL A 26 4.61 -4.84 0.72
CA VAL A 26 6.03 -5.02 1.01
C VAL A 26 6.17 -5.33 2.50
N GLY A 27 6.63 -6.55 2.80
CA GLY A 27 6.55 -7.11 4.14
C GLY A 27 5.09 -7.30 4.57
N GLN A 28 4.74 -6.80 5.76
CA GLN A 28 3.39 -6.93 6.35
C GLN A 28 2.66 -5.58 6.46
N ASN A 29 3.41 -4.48 6.27
CA ASN A 29 3.02 -3.17 6.80
C ASN A 29 3.04 -2.03 5.77
N ILE A 30 3.46 -2.29 4.53
CA ILE A 30 3.46 -1.28 3.46
C ILE A 30 2.59 -1.84 2.34
N MET A 31 1.51 -1.15 1.99
CA MET A 31 0.61 -1.51 0.89
C MET A 31 0.80 -0.56 -0.27
N LEU A 32 0.89 -1.10 -1.49
CA LEU A 32 1.00 -0.34 -2.73
C LEU A 32 -0.18 -0.68 -3.65
N ALA A 33 -0.78 0.35 -4.23
CA ALA A 33 -1.87 0.22 -5.19
C ALA A 33 -1.56 1.03 -6.47
N PRO A 34 -0.72 0.51 -7.37
CA PRO A 34 -0.34 1.20 -8.61
C PRO A 34 -1.50 1.28 -9.61
N VAL A 35 -1.54 2.37 -10.40
CA VAL A 35 -2.36 2.44 -11.61
C VAL A 35 -1.74 1.53 -12.68
N THR A 36 -2.55 0.64 -13.25
CA THR A 36 -2.12 -0.30 -14.30
C THR A 36 -2.77 -0.03 -15.66
N ASP A 37 -3.85 0.75 -15.68
CA ASP A 37 -4.56 1.14 -16.90
C ASP A 37 -3.97 2.40 -17.53
N GLY A 38 -3.80 2.39 -18.85
CA GLY A 38 -3.25 3.51 -19.60
C GLY A 38 -4.12 4.77 -19.50
N GLY A 39 -3.51 5.90 -19.10
CA GLY A 39 -4.18 7.20 -19.03
C GLY A 39 -5.05 7.42 -17.80
N ALA A 40 -5.28 6.41 -16.96
CA ALA A 40 -6.02 6.54 -15.73
C ALA A 40 -5.30 7.45 -14.73
N ARG A 41 -6.08 8.19 -13.92
CA ARG A 41 -5.62 9.10 -12.87
C ARG A 41 -6.16 8.76 -11.49
N GLN A 42 -6.81 7.61 -11.41
CA GLN A 42 -7.39 7.04 -10.21
C GLN A 42 -7.18 5.53 -10.25
N VAL A 43 -7.14 4.91 -9.08
CA VAL A 43 -7.05 3.45 -8.93
C VAL A 43 -8.10 2.98 -7.94
N GLN A 44 -8.72 1.84 -8.24
CA GLN A 44 -9.58 1.17 -7.29
C GLN A 44 -8.73 0.22 -6.43
N ALA A 45 -8.71 0.44 -5.12
CA ALA A 45 -7.93 -0.36 -4.18
C ALA A 45 -8.80 -0.85 -3.02
N TYR A 46 -8.67 -2.12 -2.67
CA TYR A 46 -9.26 -2.71 -1.49
C TYR A 46 -8.49 -2.29 -0.23
N ILE A 47 -9.22 -1.77 0.76
CA ILE A 47 -8.68 -1.52 2.08
C ILE A 47 -9.05 -2.72 2.96
N PRO A 48 -8.09 -3.47 3.52
CA PRO A 48 -8.41 -4.56 4.43
C PRO A 48 -8.63 -4.02 5.86
N SER A 49 -9.19 -4.86 6.75
CA SER A 49 -9.49 -4.46 8.14
C SER A 49 -8.25 -4.27 9.00
N SER A 50 -7.61 -3.12 8.86
CA SER A 50 -6.52 -2.60 9.67
C SER A 50 -6.53 -1.08 9.58
N ASP A 51 -5.88 -0.42 10.52
CA ASP A 51 -5.62 1.00 10.37
C ASP A 51 -4.58 1.21 9.28
N TRP A 52 -4.90 2.09 8.34
CA TRP A 52 -4.02 2.45 7.24
C TRP A 52 -3.76 3.95 7.27
N TYR A 53 -2.53 4.33 7.00
CA TYR A 53 -2.08 5.71 6.97
C TYR A 53 -1.53 6.01 5.59
N ASP A 54 -1.99 7.08 4.96
CA ASP A 54 -1.40 7.55 3.72
C ASP A 54 0.07 7.90 3.95
N TYR A 55 0.97 7.34 3.14
CA TYR A 55 2.41 7.47 3.32
C TYR A 55 2.89 8.93 3.21
N TYR A 56 2.23 9.73 2.37
CA TYR A 56 2.66 11.10 2.06
C TYR A 56 2.16 12.11 3.08
N THR A 57 0.92 11.96 3.53
CA THR A 57 0.22 12.93 4.40
C THR A 57 0.17 12.50 5.86
N GLY A 58 0.38 11.21 6.15
CA GLY A 58 0.21 10.64 7.48
C GLY A 58 -1.26 10.58 7.94
N VAL A 59 -2.22 10.92 7.06
CA VAL A 59 -3.64 10.89 7.40
C VAL A 59 -4.10 9.44 7.53
N ARG A 60 -4.76 9.15 8.65
CA ARG A 60 -5.40 7.86 8.89
C ARG A 60 -6.63 7.71 8.00
N MET A 61 -6.69 6.60 7.28
CA MET A 61 -7.91 6.12 6.65
C MET A 61 -8.69 5.24 7.61
N SER A 62 -10.01 5.36 7.58
CA SER A 62 -10.88 4.46 8.33
C SER A 62 -10.70 3.03 7.84
N PRO A 63 -10.67 2.03 8.74
CA PRO A 63 -10.66 0.64 8.33
C PRO A 63 -12.00 0.30 7.67
N GLU A 64 -11.97 0.01 6.39
CA GLU A 64 -13.16 -0.31 5.62
C GLU A 64 -12.85 -1.53 4.76
N LYS A 65 -13.49 -2.69 4.99
CA LYS A 65 -13.34 -3.92 4.18
C LYS A 65 -14.00 -3.75 2.80
N GLN A 66 -13.54 -2.77 2.04
CA GLN A 66 -14.14 -2.39 0.78
C GLN A 66 -13.12 -1.83 -0.20
N PHE A 67 -13.53 -1.80 -1.47
CA PHE A 67 -12.80 -1.08 -2.50
C PHE A 67 -13.12 0.41 -2.40
N ILE A 68 -12.09 1.24 -2.43
CA ILE A 68 -12.21 2.69 -2.53
C ILE A 68 -11.50 3.18 -3.79
N THR A 69 -11.98 4.29 -4.34
CA THR A 69 -11.31 4.99 -5.45
C THR A 69 -10.31 5.97 -4.85
N LEU A 70 -9.05 5.81 -5.22
CA LEU A 70 -7.95 6.67 -4.79
C LEU A 70 -7.48 7.55 -5.94
N ASP A 71 -7.18 8.80 -5.65
CA ASP A 71 -6.49 9.66 -6.61
C ASP A 71 -5.05 9.19 -6.81
N ALA A 72 -4.66 9.05 -8.07
CA ALA A 72 -3.34 8.60 -8.50
C ALA A 72 -2.91 9.43 -9.72
N PRO A 73 -2.61 10.74 -9.54
CA PRO A 73 -2.07 11.56 -10.61
C PRO A 73 -0.73 10.99 -11.10
N LEU A 74 -0.27 11.40 -12.28
CA LEU A 74 0.90 10.80 -12.96
C LEU A 74 2.18 10.75 -12.11
N ASN A 75 2.32 11.64 -11.14
CA ASN A 75 3.49 11.76 -10.27
C ASN A 75 3.31 11.07 -8.90
N LEU A 76 2.21 10.35 -8.67
CA LEU A 76 1.90 9.75 -7.38
C LEU A 76 1.38 8.32 -7.55
N ILE A 77 1.95 7.41 -6.76
CA ILE A 77 1.45 6.06 -6.60
C ILE A 77 0.88 5.97 -5.18
N PRO A 78 -0.37 5.54 -4.96
CA PRO A 78 -0.91 5.36 -3.63
C PRO A 78 -0.12 4.32 -2.81
N ILE A 79 0.33 4.74 -1.63
CA ILE A 79 1.08 3.92 -0.67
C ILE A 79 0.48 4.12 0.71
N PHE A 80 0.24 3.02 1.43
CA PHE A 80 -0.31 3.05 2.78
C PHE A 80 0.54 2.28 3.77
N LEU A 81 0.68 2.83 4.97
CA LEU A 81 1.37 2.22 6.10
C LEU A 81 0.35 1.61 7.05
N ARG A 82 0.57 0.38 7.48
CA ARG A 82 -0.28 -0.32 8.44
C ARG A 82 -0.01 0.18 9.86
N GLY A 83 -1.06 0.50 10.60
CA GLY A 83 -0.98 0.82 12.02
C GLY A 83 -0.44 -0.34 12.85
N GLY A 84 0.27 0.00 13.94
CA GLY A 84 0.91 -0.99 14.81
C GLY A 84 2.32 -1.41 14.39
N ALA A 85 2.91 -0.75 13.38
CA ALA A 85 4.27 -0.99 12.92
C ALA A 85 5.13 0.28 12.99
N ILE A 86 6.42 0.10 13.24
CA ILE A 86 7.45 1.14 13.09
C ILE A 86 8.31 0.75 11.89
N ILE A 87 8.40 1.65 10.91
CA ILE A 87 9.16 1.43 9.67
C ILE A 87 10.39 2.32 9.71
N PRO A 88 11.60 1.75 9.78
CA PRO A 88 12.82 2.54 9.71
C PRO A 88 13.00 3.12 8.31
N THR A 89 13.33 4.41 8.24
CA THR A 89 13.65 5.11 7.01
C THR A 89 15.01 5.78 7.12
N GLN A 90 15.59 6.13 5.98
CA GLN A 90 16.84 6.86 5.88
C GLN A 90 16.67 7.96 4.84
N GLU A 91 17.37 9.08 5.01
CA GLU A 91 17.36 10.17 4.03
C GLU A 91 17.84 9.64 2.66
N PRO A 92 17.09 9.91 1.58
CA PRO A 92 17.44 9.42 0.26
C PRO A 92 18.69 10.12 -0.28
N ALA A 93 19.48 9.40 -1.08
CA ALA A 93 20.58 9.96 -1.85
C ALA A 93 20.66 9.28 -3.23
N ASN A 94 21.54 9.77 -4.10
CA ASN A 94 21.67 9.26 -5.47
C ASN A 94 22.09 7.78 -5.56
N ASN A 95 22.67 7.22 -4.49
CA ASN A 95 22.94 5.79 -4.36
C ASN A 95 23.16 5.41 -2.88
N THR A 96 23.24 4.10 -2.63
CA THR A 96 23.40 3.53 -1.28
C THR A 96 24.73 3.87 -0.60
N LYS A 97 25.75 4.29 -1.36
CA LYS A 97 27.02 4.75 -0.78
C LYS A 97 26.85 6.11 -0.11
N TYR A 98 25.98 6.98 -0.64
CA TYR A 98 25.76 8.34 -0.14
C TYR A 98 24.60 8.45 0.87
N SER A 99 23.65 7.51 0.88
CA SER A 99 22.54 7.56 1.83
C SER A 99 22.89 7.03 3.21
N ARG A 100 23.92 6.18 3.31
CA ARG A 100 24.29 5.43 4.52
C ARG A 100 25.14 6.19 5.52
#